data_AF-A0A1G1YT29-F1
#
_entry.id   AF-A0A1G1YT29-F1
#
_cell.length_a   1.000
_cell.length_b   1.000
_cell.length_c   1.000
_cell.angle_alpha   90.00
_cell.angle_beta   90.00
_cell.angle_gamma   90.00
#
_symmetry.space_group_name_H-M   'P 1'
#
loop_
_entity.id
_entity.type
_entity.pdbx_description
1 polymer ?
#
loop_
_entity_poly.entity_id
_entity_poly.type
_entity_poly.pdbx_seq_one_letter_code
_entity_poly.pdbx_strand_id
1 'polypeptide(L)'
;MDDSRLFRAYYNASLQHKLPAANSASPIVLNNTFADWADHISYYVKNRHLDVDERYQEGKDKELFELAQTHARVYEREIESSMVIMLTHPLYLSLSHMNYIDSDEGRRDVEKYEDDLLHLLSMNKSSQSRVGVVLLETLHHYAAASSLLVEAGLVDRVVFTEYDSGIPLNLRELKDFSGKRIYFGGGYNGRCLKNSMDCMAARTSSKLIFGISDLVLNSPQYYGGRVRVSRIDDFVAKRTVTLEEAMRRFNLV
;
A
#
# COMPACT_ATOMS: atom_id res chain seq x y z
N MET A 1 -29.18 -15.64 -2.17
CA MET A 1 -27.76 -16.02 -2.36
C MET A 1 -26.98 -15.32 -1.26
N ASP A 2 -26.14 -16.05 -0.53
CA ASP A 2 -25.38 -15.53 0.62
C ASP A 2 -24.26 -14.59 0.13
N ASP A 3 -24.43 -13.28 0.35
CA ASP A 3 -23.50 -12.22 -0.09
C ASP A 3 -22.09 -12.38 0.50
N SER A 4 -21.96 -13.13 1.61
CA SER A 4 -20.67 -13.41 2.26
C SER A 4 -19.72 -14.23 1.38
N ARG A 5 -20.25 -15.11 0.50
CA ARG A 5 -19.42 -15.91 -0.42
C ARG A 5 -18.88 -15.09 -1.58
N LEU A 6 -19.68 -14.18 -2.13
CA LEU A 6 -19.24 -13.26 -3.18
C LEU A 6 -18.19 -12.29 -2.63
N PHE A 7 -18.39 -11.81 -1.40
CA PHE A 7 -17.46 -10.88 -0.76
C PHE A 7 -16.08 -11.49 -0.50
N ARG A 8 -16.01 -12.75 -0.02
CA ARG A 8 -14.76 -13.50 0.14
C ARG A 8 -13.99 -13.75 -1.16
N ALA A 9 -14.62 -13.55 -2.32
CA ALA A 9 -13.91 -13.64 -3.59
C ALA A 9 -12.97 -12.43 -3.80
N TYR A 10 -13.30 -11.24 -3.29
CA TYR A 10 -12.60 -10.00 -3.61
C TYR A 10 -11.38 -9.71 -2.74
N TYR A 11 -11.38 -10.17 -1.49
CA TYR A 11 -10.28 -9.93 -0.54
C TYR A 11 -9.70 -11.23 0.03
N ASN A 12 -8.48 -11.16 0.54
CA ASN A 12 -7.73 -12.25 1.14
C ASN A 12 -8.02 -12.32 2.64
N ALA A 13 -8.83 -13.29 3.07
CA ALA A 13 -9.17 -13.46 4.47
C ALA A 13 -7.96 -13.79 5.37
N SER A 14 -6.88 -14.36 4.82
CA SER A 14 -5.68 -14.67 5.63
C SER A 14 -4.95 -13.41 6.11
N LEU A 15 -5.19 -12.25 5.48
CA LEU A 15 -4.59 -10.98 5.86
C LEU A 15 -4.88 -10.60 7.32
N GLN A 16 -6.07 -10.93 7.82
CA GLN A 16 -6.44 -10.67 9.22
C GLN A 16 -5.48 -11.35 10.22
N HIS A 17 -4.98 -12.53 9.88
CA HIS A 17 -4.06 -13.28 10.74
C HIS A 17 -2.60 -12.81 10.62
N LYS A 18 -2.28 -12.05 9.57
CA LYS A 18 -0.93 -11.53 9.33
C LYS A 18 -0.71 -10.13 9.92
N LEU A 19 -1.76 -9.32 9.99
CA LEU A 19 -1.63 -7.93 10.44
C LEU A 19 -1.53 -7.82 11.97
N PRO A 20 -0.54 -7.08 12.49
CA PRO A 20 -0.42 -6.84 13.92
C PRO A 20 -1.60 -5.94 14.34
N ALA A 21 -2.38 -6.37 15.33
CA ALA A 21 -3.48 -5.59 15.92
C ALA A 21 -4.81 -5.53 15.15
N ALA A 22 -5.11 -6.49 14.27
CA ALA A 22 -6.50 -6.67 13.83
C ALA A 22 -7.41 -6.90 15.05
N ASN A 23 -8.35 -5.99 15.26
CA ASN A 23 -9.11 -5.89 16.52
C ASN A 23 -10.64 -5.74 16.30
N SER A 24 -11.07 -5.72 15.05
CA SER A 24 -12.48 -5.68 14.66
C SER A 24 -13.00 -7.06 14.27
N ALA A 25 -14.29 -7.27 14.49
CA ALA A 25 -15.02 -8.46 14.06
C ALA A 25 -15.46 -8.40 12.58
N SER A 26 -15.30 -7.24 11.91
CA SER A 26 -15.61 -7.11 10.49
C SER A 26 -14.61 -7.89 9.64
N PRO A 27 -15.08 -8.64 8.62
CA PRO A 27 -14.21 -9.43 7.76
C PRO A 27 -13.25 -8.59 6.91
N ILE A 28 -13.52 -7.29 6.72
CA ILE A 28 -12.73 -6.42 5.84
C ILE A 28 -12.19 -5.17 6.53
N VAL A 29 -12.88 -4.67 7.56
CA VAL A 29 -12.43 -3.53 8.33
C VAL A 29 -11.83 -4.06 9.60
N LEU A 30 -10.51 -4.13 9.63
CA LEU A 30 -9.76 -4.85 10.65
C LEU A 30 -9.44 -3.99 11.87
N ASN A 31 -9.69 -2.67 11.79
CA ASN A 31 -9.46 -1.70 12.85
C ASN A 31 -10.78 -1.15 13.43
N ASN A 32 -10.94 -1.22 14.75
CA ASN A 32 -12.11 -0.74 15.49
C ASN A 32 -12.40 0.76 15.31
N THR A 33 -11.37 1.58 15.06
CA THR A 33 -11.54 3.01 14.76
C THR A 33 -12.47 3.25 13.59
N PHE A 34 -12.50 2.32 12.61
CA PHE A 34 -13.29 2.44 11.40
C PHE A 34 -14.48 1.47 11.36
N ALA A 35 -14.78 0.77 12.47
CA ALA A 35 -15.81 -0.27 12.50
C ALA A 35 -17.21 0.25 12.11
N ASP A 36 -17.57 1.46 12.53
CA ASP A 36 -18.85 2.10 12.19
C ASP A 36 -18.97 2.45 10.69
N TRP A 37 -17.85 2.41 9.97
CA TRP A 37 -17.77 2.64 8.53
C TRP A 37 -17.72 1.35 7.71
N ALA A 38 -17.92 0.18 8.34
CA ALA A 38 -17.71 -1.12 7.71
C ALA A 38 -18.47 -1.30 6.39
N ASP A 39 -19.75 -0.95 6.34
CA ASP A 39 -20.56 -1.10 5.12
C ASP A 39 -20.07 -0.19 3.99
N HIS A 40 -19.73 1.06 4.32
CA HIS A 40 -19.23 2.05 3.36
C HIS A 40 -17.87 1.61 2.79
N ILE A 41 -16.93 1.24 3.65
CA ILE A 41 -15.61 0.75 3.24
C ILE A 41 -15.74 -0.53 2.41
N SER A 42 -16.59 -1.48 2.84
CA SER A 42 -16.84 -2.74 2.13
C SER A 42 -17.37 -2.49 0.71
N TYR A 43 -18.30 -1.54 0.57
CA TYR A 43 -18.86 -1.18 -0.72
C TYR A 43 -17.78 -0.70 -1.69
N TYR A 44 -16.92 0.23 -1.27
CA TYR A 44 -15.88 0.79 -2.14
C TYR A 44 -14.73 -0.17 -2.41
N VAL A 45 -14.37 -1.04 -1.47
CA VAL A 45 -13.37 -2.07 -1.73
C VAL A 45 -13.88 -3.10 -2.75
N LYS A 46 -15.17 -3.45 -2.71
CA LYS A 46 -15.79 -4.39 -3.67
C LYS A 46 -16.03 -3.76 -5.05
N ASN A 47 -16.58 -2.55 -5.08
CA ASN A 47 -17.10 -1.92 -6.29
C ASN A 47 -16.18 -0.80 -6.77
N ARG A 48 -14.90 -1.09 -7.01
CA ARG A 48 -13.85 -0.14 -7.46
C ARG A 48 -14.14 0.63 -8.77
N HIS A 49 -15.38 0.61 -9.26
CA HIS A 49 -15.85 1.25 -10.46
C HIS A 49 -17.09 2.08 -10.16
N LEU A 50 -17.15 3.23 -10.84
CA LEU A 50 -18.30 4.12 -11.05
C LEU A 50 -18.24 5.38 -10.17
N ASP A 51 -18.13 6.51 -10.87
CA ASP A 51 -18.17 7.90 -10.42
C ASP A 51 -16.90 8.45 -9.76
N VAL A 52 -16.02 8.91 -10.67
CA VAL A 52 -14.85 9.74 -10.41
C VAL A 52 -15.28 11.16 -10.06
N ASP A 53 -16.06 11.34 -8.98
CA ASP A 53 -16.37 12.67 -8.46
C ASP A 53 -15.70 12.91 -7.10
N GLU A 54 -14.87 13.97 -7.14
CA GLU A 54 -14.39 14.82 -6.06
C GLU A 54 -13.54 14.22 -4.94
N ARG A 55 -12.31 13.72 -5.20
CA ARG A 55 -11.12 13.71 -4.30
C ARG A 55 -11.40 13.65 -2.77
N TYR A 56 -12.34 12.81 -2.33
CA TYR A 56 -12.90 12.76 -0.97
C TYR A 56 -13.37 14.11 -0.38
N GLN A 57 -13.99 14.99 -1.16
CA GLN A 57 -14.40 16.34 -0.77
C GLN A 57 -15.85 16.43 -0.30
N GLU A 58 -16.67 15.41 -0.54
CA GLU A 58 -18.10 15.43 -0.22
C GLU A 58 -18.58 14.15 0.48
N GLY A 59 -19.75 14.28 1.12
CA GLY A 59 -20.50 13.19 1.73
C GLY A 59 -19.70 12.34 2.72
N LYS A 60 -20.00 11.04 2.71
CA LYS A 60 -19.38 10.04 3.59
C LYS A 60 -17.87 9.90 3.38
N ASP A 61 -17.40 10.08 2.16
CA ASP A 61 -15.96 9.99 1.86
C ASP A 61 -15.19 11.15 2.49
N LYS A 62 -15.75 12.37 2.52
CA LYS A 62 -15.14 13.50 3.24
C LYS A 62 -15.01 13.21 4.74
N GLU A 63 -16.09 12.79 5.37
CA GLU A 63 -16.12 12.50 6.80
C GLU A 63 -15.13 11.37 7.17
N LEU A 64 -15.12 10.28 6.39
CA LEU A 64 -14.16 9.19 6.57
C LEU A 64 -12.73 9.67 6.30
N PHE A 65 -12.51 10.55 5.33
CA PHE A 65 -11.19 11.12 5.02
C PHE A 65 -10.66 11.98 6.16
N GLU A 66 -11.49 12.85 6.74
CA GLU A 66 -11.12 13.66 7.90
C GLU A 66 -10.75 12.78 9.11
N LEU A 67 -11.51 11.71 9.35
CA LEU A 67 -11.19 10.72 10.38
C LEU A 67 -9.87 10.01 10.08
N ALA A 68 -9.66 9.53 8.85
CA ALA A 68 -8.45 8.85 8.43
C ALA A 68 -7.21 9.74 8.50
N GLN A 69 -7.32 11.02 8.11
CA GLN A 69 -6.25 12.00 8.24
C GLN A 69 -5.90 12.28 9.70
N THR A 70 -6.91 12.43 10.55
CA THR A 70 -6.71 12.63 11.98
C THR A 70 -6.01 11.43 12.60
N HIS A 71 -6.49 10.22 12.29
CA HIS A 71 -5.87 8.99 12.73
C HIS A 71 -4.42 8.86 12.24
N ALA A 72 -4.15 9.07 10.95
CA ALA A 72 -2.81 9.00 10.40
C ALA A 72 -1.84 9.99 11.08
N ARG A 73 -2.27 11.22 11.36
CA ARG A 73 -1.48 12.24 12.06
C ARG A 73 -1.17 11.88 13.51
N VAL A 74 -2.11 11.24 14.22
CA VAL A 74 -1.90 10.81 15.62
C VAL A 74 -0.73 9.83 15.74
N TYR A 75 -0.55 8.96 14.75
CA TYR A 75 0.51 7.96 14.74
C TYR A 75 1.70 8.32 13.83
N GLU A 76 1.69 9.50 13.22
CA GLU A 76 2.76 9.97 12.35
C GLU A 76 4.06 10.12 13.13
N ARG A 77 5.17 9.76 12.49
CA ARG A 77 6.52 9.86 13.05
C ARG A 77 7.42 10.62 12.11
N GLU A 78 8.36 11.36 12.68
CA GLU A 78 9.36 12.08 11.92
C GLU A 78 10.31 11.11 11.20
N ILE A 79 10.65 11.44 9.95
CA ILE A 79 11.56 10.64 9.10
C ILE A 79 12.88 11.39 8.92
N GLU A 80 13.80 11.14 9.84
CA GLU A 80 15.15 11.71 9.80
C GLU A 80 16.06 11.01 8.77
N SER A 81 15.82 9.71 8.53
CA SER A 81 16.67 8.87 7.67
C SER A 81 16.81 9.43 6.25
N SER A 82 18.02 9.30 5.69
CA SER A 82 18.30 9.64 4.28
C SER A 82 17.72 8.62 3.29
N MET A 83 17.19 7.50 3.79
CA MET A 83 16.55 6.45 3.01
C MET A 83 15.07 6.34 3.40
N VAL A 84 14.23 6.11 2.40
CA VAL A 84 12.78 5.97 2.57
C VAL A 84 12.28 4.80 1.73
N ILE A 85 11.45 3.95 2.33
CA ILE A 85 10.64 2.97 1.62
C ILE A 85 9.28 3.61 1.36
N MET A 86 8.88 3.71 0.09
CA MET A 86 7.57 4.22 -0.33
C MET A 86 6.73 3.07 -0.92
N LEU A 87 5.62 2.75 -0.28
CA LEU A 87 4.76 1.65 -0.67
C LEU A 87 3.47 2.20 -1.26
N THR A 88 3.22 1.94 -2.54
CA THR A 88 2.00 2.35 -3.22
C THR A 88 0.95 1.26 -3.13
N HIS A 89 -0.15 1.51 -2.42
CA HIS A 89 -1.26 0.58 -2.32
C HIS A 89 -0.84 -0.86 -1.96
N PRO A 90 -0.02 -1.06 -0.91
CA PRO A 90 0.66 -2.33 -0.70
C PRO A 90 -0.31 -3.50 -0.46
N LEU A 91 -1.51 -3.25 0.06
CA LEU A 91 -2.52 -4.29 0.33
C LEU A 91 -3.67 -4.29 -0.68
N TYR A 92 -3.61 -3.48 -1.74
CA TYR A 92 -4.73 -3.30 -2.67
C TYR A 92 -5.13 -4.60 -3.38
N LEU A 93 -4.16 -5.42 -3.80
CA LEU A 93 -4.46 -6.74 -4.36
C LEU A 93 -5.26 -7.60 -3.38
N SER A 94 -4.76 -7.71 -2.15
CA SER A 94 -5.36 -8.50 -1.09
C SER A 94 -6.68 -7.94 -0.59
N LEU A 95 -7.00 -6.67 -0.82
CA LEU A 95 -8.26 -6.07 -0.40
C LEU A 95 -9.32 -6.07 -1.50
N SER A 96 -8.96 -5.84 -2.76
CA SER A 96 -9.95 -5.60 -3.82
C SER A 96 -9.94 -6.60 -4.97
N HIS A 97 -8.79 -7.23 -5.27
CA HIS A 97 -8.57 -7.89 -6.57
C HIS A 97 -8.23 -9.39 -6.46
N MET A 98 -8.49 -10.02 -5.31
CA MET A 98 -8.27 -11.46 -5.15
C MET A 98 -9.17 -12.31 -6.04
N ASN A 99 -10.29 -11.76 -6.52
CA ASN A 99 -11.24 -12.43 -7.41
C ASN A 99 -10.65 -12.68 -8.80
N TYR A 100 -9.56 -12.00 -9.15
CA TYR A 100 -8.82 -12.21 -10.39
C TYR A 100 -7.69 -13.24 -10.24
N ILE A 101 -7.52 -13.84 -9.06
CA ILE A 101 -6.53 -14.87 -8.76
C ILE A 101 -7.22 -16.23 -8.63
N ASP A 102 -7.19 -17.00 -9.72
CA ASP A 102 -7.83 -18.31 -9.84
C ASP A 102 -6.86 -19.48 -9.64
N SER A 103 -5.56 -19.27 -9.78
CA SER A 103 -4.53 -20.30 -9.67
C SER A 103 -3.87 -20.39 -8.29
N ASP A 104 -3.48 -21.60 -7.88
CA ASP A 104 -2.70 -21.84 -6.66
C ASP A 104 -1.32 -21.17 -6.71
N GLU A 105 -0.72 -21.08 -7.90
CA GLU A 105 0.52 -20.33 -8.11
C GLU A 105 0.32 -18.84 -7.83
N GLY A 106 -0.70 -18.22 -8.40
CA GLY A 106 -1.04 -16.83 -8.13
C GLY A 106 -1.30 -16.57 -6.64
N ARG A 107 -2.01 -17.48 -5.96
CA ARG A 107 -2.25 -17.38 -4.51
C ARG A 107 -0.97 -17.42 -3.69
N ARG A 108 -0.06 -18.35 -3.99
CA ARG A 108 1.27 -18.43 -3.34
C ARG A 108 2.11 -17.19 -3.60
N ASP A 109 1.97 -16.56 -4.76
CA ASP A 109 2.65 -15.31 -5.06
C ASP A 109 2.12 -14.13 -4.24
N VAL A 110 0.80 -14.05 -4.04
CA VAL A 110 0.21 -13.06 -3.12
C VAL A 110 0.71 -13.29 -1.70
N GLU A 111 0.67 -14.53 -1.22
CA GLU A 111 1.12 -14.87 0.13
C GLU A 111 2.59 -14.52 0.34
N LYS A 112 3.46 -14.90 -0.61
CA LYS A 112 4.88 -14.56 -0.56
C LYS A 112 5.10 -13.05 -0.52
N TYR A 113 4.39 -12.29 -1.37
CA TYR A 113 4.51 -10.84 -1.37
C TYR A 113 4.11 -10.22 -0.01
N GLU A 114 3.00 -10.69 0.57
CA GLU A 114 2.55 -10.22 1.89
C GLU A 114 3.56 -10.56 2.99
N ASP A 115 4.11 -11.77 2.97
CA ASP A 115 5.08 -12.24 3.96
C ASP A 115 6.40 -11.45 3.86
N ASP A 116 6.90 -11.25 2.64
CA ASP A 116 8.10 -10.46 2.35
C ASP A 116 7.92 -8.99 2.79
N LEU A 117 6.75 -8.40 2.50
CA LEU A 117 6.40 -7.05 2.91
C LEU A 117 6.42 -6.90 4.44
N LEU A 118 5.69 -7.78 5.14
CA LEU A 118 5.59 -7.72 6.60
C LEU A 118 6.91 -8.05 7.28
N HIS A 119 7.71 -8.96 6.70
CA HIS A 119 9.05 -9.25 7.16
C HIS A 119 9.95 -8.01 7.08
N LEU A 120 10.00 -7.34 5.92
CA LEU A 120 10.76 -6.09 5.74
C LEU A 120 10.36 -5.04 6.79
N LEU A 121 9.06 -4.81 6.97
CA LEU A 121 8.55 -3.82 7.90
C LEU A 121 8.90 -4.16 9.36
N SER A 122 8.77 -5.43 9.75
CA SER A 122 9.10 -5.90 11.09
C SER A 122 10.59 -5.77 11.42
N MET A 123 11.45 -6.15 10.46
CA MET A 123 12.90 -5.99 10.58
C MET A 123 13.29 -4.51 10.68
N ASN A 124 12.70 -3.66 9.84
CA ASN A 124 12.95 -2.22 9.88
C ASN A 124 12.54 -1.58 11.22
N LYS A 125 11.39 -1.94 11.77
CA LYS A 125 10.93 -1.43 13.08
C LYS A 125 11.89 -1.75 14.21
N SER A 126 12.56 -2.89 14.15
CA SER A 126 13.48 -3.36 15.20
C SER A 126 14.93 -2.87 15.02
N SER A 127 15.24 -2.21 13.90
CA SER A 127 16.60 -1.77 13.59
C SER A 127 16.97 -0.45 14.27
N GLN A 128 18.22 -0.34 14.69
CA GLN A 128 18.80 0.92 15.15
C GLN A 128 18.96 1.94 14.02
N SER A 129 19.14 1.48 12.78
CA SER A 129 19.30 2.32 11.59
C SER A 129 17.99 2.39 10.80
N ARG A 130 16.89 2.71 11.49
CA ARG A 130 15.55 2.67 10.94
C ARG A 130 15.41 3.53 9.67
N VAL A 131 14.91 2.92 8.61
CA VAL A 131 14.56 3.58 7.35
C VAL A 131 13.15 4.12 7.47
N GLY A 132 12.89 5.31 6.93
CA GLY A 132 11.52 5.86 6.95
C GLY A 132 10.58 5.04 6.09
N VAL A 133 9.38 4.75 6.56
CA VAL A 133 8.36 4.02 5.79
C VAL A 133 7.15 4.91 5.54
N VAL A 134 6.82 5.08 4.26
CA VAL A 134 5.69 5.90 3.81
C VAL A 134 4.72 5.05 3.02
N LEU A 135 3.44 5.14 3.35
CA LEU A 135 2.37 4.60 2.52
C LEU A 135 1.81 5.67 1.59
N LEU A 136 1.58 5.28 0.33
CA LEU A 136 0.78 6.01 -0.63
C LEU A 136 -0.52 5.22 -0.81
N GLU A 137 -1.60 5.69 -0.18
CA GLU A 137 -2.77 4.84 0.04
C GLU A 137 -4.11 5.53 -0.25
N THR A 138 -5.10 4.73 -0.66
CA THR A 138 -6.48 5.19 -0.81
C THR A 138 -7.13 5.32 0.57
N LEU A 139 -8.17 6.15 0.68
CA LEU A 139 -8.94 6.26 1.91
C LEU A 139 -9.47 4.90 2.40
N HIS A 140 -10.14 4.16 1.51
CA HIS A 140 -10.84 2.93 1.88
C HIS A 140 -9.89 1.80 2.27
N HIS A 141 -8.74 1.65 1.58
CA HIS A 141 -7.75 0.63 1.98
C HIS A 141 -7.02 0.98 3.28
N TYR A 142 -6.78 2.28 3.50
CA TYR A 142 -6.22 2.74 4.77
C TYR A 142 -7.13 2.37 5.93
N ALA A 143 -8.41 2.74 5.83
CA ALA A 143 -9.42 2.45 6.85
C ALA A 143 -9.66 0.93 7.01
N ALA A 144 -9.63 0.17 5.92
CA ALA A 144 -9.82 -1.28 5.95
C ALA A 144 -8.69 -2.01 6.70
N ALA A 145 -7.42 -1.73 6.37
CA ALA A 145 -6.31 -2.54 6.86
C ALA A 145 -5.01 -1.76 7.09
N SER A 146 -4.62 -0.85 6.20
CA SER A 146 -3.27 -0.24 6.28
C SER A 146 -3.09 0.65 7.51
N SER A 147 -4.18 1.12 8.14
CA SER A 147 -4.15 1.81 9.44
C SER A 147 -3.51 0.99 10.56
N LEU A 148 -3.68 -0.34 10.55
CA LEU A 148 -3.08 -1.23 11.55
C LEU A 148 -1.54 -1.23 11.49
N LEU A 149 -0.96 -1.08 10.29
CA LEU A 149 0.49 -0.98 10.13
C LEU A 149 1.03 0.31 10.76
N VAL A 150 0.23 1.38 10.71
CA VAL A 150 0.57 2.67 11.32
C VAL A 150 0.46 2.59 12.85
N GLU A 151 -0.63 2.04 13.38
CA GLU A 151 -0.79 1.84 14.84
C GLU A 151 0.32 0.95 15.43
N ALA A 152 0.69 -0.11 14.70
CA ALA A 152 1.79 -0.98 15.09
C ALA A 152 3.17 -0.33 14.94
N GLY A 153 3.26 0.90 14.42
CA GLY A 153 4.52 1.62 14.22
C GLY A 153 5.44 0.98 13.18
N LEU A 154 4.87 0.25 12.21
CA LEU A 154 5.58 -0.30 11.06
C LEU A 154 5.70 0.72 9.93
N VAL A 155 4.77 1.69 9.89
CA VAL A 155 4.73 2.80 8.95
C VAL A 155 4.88 4.10 9.73
N ASP A 156 5.67 5.03 9.19
CA ASP A 156 5.93 6.34 9.82
C ASP A 156 4.97 7.42 9.32
N ARG A 157 4.57 7.37 8.05
CA ARG A 157 3.71 8.39 7.45
C ARG A 157 2.80 7.82 6.37
N VAL A 158 1.65 8.46 6.20
CA VAL A 158 0.69 8.15 5.13
C VAL A 158 0.47 9.39 4.29
N VAL A 159 0.59 9.23 2.98
CA VAL A 159 0.23 10.22 1.98
C VAL A 159 -0.94 9.67 1.19
N PHE A 160 -2.11 10.28 1.35
CA PHE A 160 -3.32 9.79 0.69
C PHE A 160 -3.31 10.11 -0.81
N THR A 161 -3.82 9.19 -1.62
CA THR A 161 -3.86 9.32 -3.08
C THR A 161 -5.26 9.56 -3.62
N GLU A 162 -5.31 10.09 -4.84
CA GLU A 162 -6.50 10.18 -5.67
C GLU A 162 -6.92 8.77 -6.09
N TYR A 163 -7.74 8.12 -5.26
CA TYR A 163 -8.20 6.76 -5.45
C TYR A 163 -7.03 5.82 -5.81
N ASP A 164 -7.24 4.90 -6.76
CA ASP A 164 -6.26 3.95 -7.29
C ASP A 164 -5.33 4.51 -8.36
N SER A 165 -5.25 5.83 -8.52
CA SER A 165 -4.31 6.42 -9.48
C SER A 165 -2.87 6.36 -9.02
N GLY A 166 -2.60 6.20 -7.71
CA GLY A 166 -1.27 6.36 -7.10
C GLY A 166 -0.76 7.80 -7.04
N ILE A 167 -1.56 8.79 -7.49
CA ILE A 167 -1.20 10.22 -7.44
C ILE A 167 -1.55 10.77 -6.06
N PRO A 168 -0.63 11.39 -5.30
CA PRO A 168 -0.94 12.04 -4.03
C PRO A 168 -2.00 13.14 -4.16
N LEU A 169 -2.96 13.20 -3.24
CA LEU A 169 -3.93 14.30 -3.14
C LEU A 169 -3.24 15.65 -2.93
N ASN A 170 -2.14 15.66 -2.20
CA ASN A 170 -1.34 16.85 -1.98
C ASN A 170 0.12 16.59 -2.36
N LEU A 171 0.46 16.92 -3.60
CA LEU A 171 1.82 16.79 -4.13
C LEU A 171 2.89 17.58 -3.35
N ARG A 172 2.49 18.50 -2.45
CA ARG A 172 3.45 19.22 -1.59
C ARG A 172 4.02 18.31 -0.50
N GLU A 173 3.29 17.28 -0.06
CA GLU A 173 3.77 16.34 0.96
C GLU A 173 4.98 15.54 0.47
N LEU A 174 5.12 15.34 -0.84
CA LEU A 174 6.29 14.67 -1.42
C LEU A 174 7.58 15.50 -1.30
N LYS A 175 7.50 16.81 -1.03
CA LYS A 175 8.68 17.67 -0.91
C LYS A 175 9.58 17.26 0.25
N ASP A 176 8.99 16.71 1.31
CA ASP A 176 9.71 16.29 2.53
C ASP A 176 10.68 15.12 2.26
N PHE A 177 10.53 14.46 1.11
CA PHE A 177 11.38 13.36 0.66
C PHE A 177 12.35 13.75 -0.46
N SER A 178 12.41 15.03 -0.83
CA SER A 178 13.37 15.53 -1.81
C SER A 178 14.82 15.27 -1.35
N GLY A 179 15.66 14.78 -2.26
CA GLY A 179 17.06 14.47 -1.98
C GLY A 179 17.32 13.19 -1.18
N LYS A 180 16.28 12.52 -0.67
CA LYS A 180 16.40 11.20 -0.02
C LYS A 180 16.50 10.09 -1.09
N ARG A 181 17.08 8.95 -0.69
CA ARG A 181 17.07 7.70 -1.48
C ARG A 181 15.75 6.98 -1.26
N ILE A 182 14.96 6.83 -2.31
CA ILE A 182 13.61 6.29 -2.26
C ILE A 182 13.57 4.90 -2.86
N TYR A 183 13.02 3.94 -2.12
CA TYR A 183 12.84 2.55 -2.54
C TYR A 183 11.35 2.26 -2.63
N PHE A 184 10.88 2.02 -3.84
CA PHE A 184 9.46 1.80 -4.12
C PHE A 184 9.09 0.31 -4.08
N GLY A 185 7.92 0.05 -3.53
CA GLY A 185 7.18 -1.21 -3.63
C GLY A 185 5.68 -0.96 -3.71
N GLY A 186 4.90 -2.04 -3.74
CA GLY A 186 3.46 -2.03 -3.85
C GLY A 186 2.94 -2.34 -5.25
N GLY A 187 1.68 -2.00 -5.47
CA GLY A 187 0.96 -2.27 -6.72
C GLY A 187 0.40 -1.00 -7.35
N TYR A 188 0.05 -1.01 -8.63
CA TYR A 188 0.41 -1.98 -9.66
C TYR A 188 1.46 -1.37 -10.59
N ASN A 189 2.40 -2.21 -11.04
CA ASN A 189 3.38 -1.91 -12.06
C ASN A 189 2.69 -1.36 -13.32
N GLY A 190 3.30 -0.33 -13.93
CA GLY A 190 2.73 0.37 -15.10
C GLY A 190 1.49 1.22 -14.82
N ARG A 191 0.98 1.28 -13.57
CA ARG A 191 -0.24 2.01 -13.17
C ARG A 191 0.01 2.91 -11.97
N CYS A 192 -0.66 2.66 -10.85
CA CYS A 192 -0.53 3.47 -9.64
C CYS A 192 0.89 3.54 -9.12
N LEU A 193 1.65 2.44 -9.15
CA LEU A 193 3.05 2.47 -8.77
C LEU A 193 3.88 3.36 -9.71
N LYS A 194 3.60 3.30 -11.03
CA LYS A 194 4.29 4.16 -11.99
C LYS A 194 3.98 5.64 -11.72
N ASN A 195 2.71 5.96 -11.52
CA ASN A 195 2.26 7.33 -11.28
C ASN A 195 2.86 7.91 -9.99
N SER A 196 2.91 7.12 -8.90
CA SER A 196 3.56 7.58 -7.66
C SER A 196 5.05 7.81 -7.83
N MET A 197 5.74 6.91 -8.55
CA MET A 197 7.15 7.06 -8.88
C MET A 197 7.41 8.29 -9.75
N ASP A 198 6.58 8.55 -10.76
CA ASP A 198 6.68 9.73 -11.63
C ASP A 198 6.47 11.03 -10.82
N CYS A 199 5.49 11.04 -9.91
CA CYS A 199 5.28 12.16 -8.99
C CYS A 199 6.51 12.43 -8.12
N MET A 200 7.16 11.37 -7.61
CA MET A 200 8.38 11.50 -6.81
C MET A 200 9.59 11.92 -7.66
N ALA A 201 9.72 11.42 -8.88
CA ALA A 201 10.77 11.80 -9.83
C ALA A 201 10.68 13.28 -10.25
N ALA A 202 9.49 13.87 -10.21
CA ALA A 202 9.30 15.31 -10.38
C ALA A 202 9.71 16.15 -9.14
N ARG A 203 10.16 15.51 -8.05
CA ARG A 203 10.53 16.15 -6.77
C ARG A 203 11.95 15.83 -6.32
N THR A 204 12.52 14.72 -6.78
CA THR A 204 13.90 14.33 -6.48
C THR A 204 14.61 13.84 -7.74
N SER A 205 15.93 13.73 -7.68
CA SER A 205 16.70 13.14 -8.78
C SER A 205 16.26 11.69 -8.99
N SER A 206 15.92 11.32 -10.24
CA SER A 206 15.58 9.93 -10.58
C SER A 206 16.72 8.96 -10.26
N LYS A 207 17.96 9.44 -10.07
CA LYS A 207 19.13 8.66 -9.59
C LYS A 207 18.99 8.14 -8.17
N LEU A 208 18.08 8.72 -7.40
CA LEU A 208 17.82 8.36 -6.02
C LEU A 208 16.59 7.45 -5.87
N ILE A 209 15.94 7.06 -6.96
CA ILE A 209 14.73 6.24 -6.95
C ILE A 209 15.07 4.82 -7.42
N PHE A 210 14.68 3.84 -6.61
CA PHE A 210 14.88 2.41 -6.82
C PHE A 210 13.54 1.67 -6.70
N GLY A 211 13.38 0.56 -7.40
CA GLY A 211 12.25 -0.36 -7.20
C GLY A 211 12.72 -1.63 -6.50
N ILE A 212 11.97 -2.13 -5.53
CA ILE A 212 12.23 -3.40 -4.85
C ILE A 212 11.45 -4.49 -5.60
N SER A 213 12.12 -5.26 -6.46
CA SER A 213 11.47 -6.16 -7.42
C SER A 213 10.50 -7.16 -6.81
N ASP A 214 10.87 -7.72 -5.66
CA ASP A 214 10.09 -8.72 -4.94
C ASP A 214 8.84 -8.12 -4.29
N LEU A 215 8.81 -6.80 -4.11
CA LEU A 215 7.69 -6.05 -3.58
C LEU A 215 6.95 -5.26 -4.66
N VAL A 216 7.04 -5.63 -5.94
CA VAL A 216 6.22 -5.03 -7.00
C VAL A 216 5.22 -6.03 -7.54
N LEU A 217 3.97 -5.58 -7.67
CA LEU A 217 2.86 -6.38 -8.18
C LEU A 217 2.42 -5.93 -9.58
N ASN A 218 2.13 -6.90 -10.45
CA ASN A 218 1.31 -6.67 -11.64
C ASN A 218 -0.17 -6.66 -11.28
N SER A 219 -0.99 -5.96 -12.07
CA SER A 219 -2.45 -6.01 -11.90
C SER A 219 -3.00 -7.31 -12.50
N PRO A 220 -3.62 -8.20 -11.71
CA PRO A 220 -4.09 -9.49 -12.22
C PRO A 220 -5.18 -9.35 -13.28
N GLN A 221 -5.91 -8.23 -13.29
CA GLN A 221 -6.91 -7.89 -14.31
C GLN A 221 -6.32 -7.80 -15.72
N TYR A 222 -5.06 -7.35 -15.85
CA TYR A 222 -4.42 -7.10 -17.15
C TYR A 222 -3.36 -8.14 -17.51
N TYR A 223 -2.92 -8.94 -16.53
CA TYR A 223 -1.90 -9.97 -16.72
C TYR A 223 -2.45 -11.39 -16.55
N GLY A 224 -3.77 -11.56 -16.66
CA GLY A 224 -4.43 -12.87 -16.61
C GLY A 224 -4.14 -13.62 -15.32
N GLY A 225 -4.32 -12.95 -14.18
CA GLY A 225 -4.10 -13.53 -12.85
C GLY A 225 -2.64 -13.59 -12.39
N ARG A 226 -1.66 -13.23 -13.25
CA ARG A 226 -0.24 -13.19 -12.83
C ARG A 226 0.05 -11.99 -11.94
N VAL A 227 0.63 -12.28 -10.78
CA VAL A 227 0.95 -11.30 -9.74
C VAL A 227 2.39 -10.81 -9.84
N ARG A 228 3.33 -11.72 -10.13
CA ARG A 228 4.74 -11.39 -10.26
C ARG A 228 5.05 -10.55 -11.49
N VAL A 229 6.06 -9.71 -11.32
CA VAL A 229 6.58 -8.83 -12.36
C VAL A 229 7.79 -9.47 -13.04
N SER A 230 7.73 -9.62 -14.35
CA SER A 230 8.90 -10.02 -15.16
C SER A 230 9.82 -8.84 -15.46
N ARG A 231 9.25 -7.63 -15.55
CA ARG A 231 9.98 -6.36 -15.75
C ARG A 231 9.18 -5.20 -15.15
N ILE A 232 9.85 -4.33 -14.40
CA ILE A 232 9.26 -3.08 -13.93
C ILE A 232 9.30 -2.07 -15.09
N ASP A 233 8.15 -1.51 -15.45
CA ASP A 233 8.00 -0.72 -16.68
C ASP A 233 8.84 0.57 -16.68
N ASP A 234 9.42 0.83 -17.86
CA ASP A 234 10.21 1.92 -18.48
C ASP A 234 10.84 3.08 -17.69
N PHE A 235 10.72 3.21 -16.37
CA PHE A 235 11.48 4.22 -15.63
C PHE A 235 12.64 3.63 -14.82
N VAL A 236 12.61 2.34 -14.45
CA VAL A 236 13.51 1.78 -13.42
C VAL A 236 14.10 0.40 -13.74
N ALA A 237 14.00 -0.13 -14.97
CA ALA A 237 14.65 -1.41 -15.31
C ALA A 237 16.18 -1.44 -15.04
N LYS A 238 16.84 -0.27 -14.94
CA LYS A 238 18.26 -0.15 -14.58
C LYS A 238 18.54 0.10 -13.09
N ARG A 239 17.50 0.26 -12.26
CA ARG A 239 17.61 0.62 -10.82
C ARG A 239 16.63 -0.19 -9.97
N THR A 240 16.42 -1.44 -10.36
CA THR A 240 15.76 -2.43 -9.50
C THR A 240 16.79 -3.05 -8.57
N VAL A 241 16.36 -3.35 -7.35
CA VAL A 241 17.09 -4.16 -6.38
C VAL A 241 16.18 -5.28 -5.91
N THR A 242 16.76 -6.42 -5.53
CA THR A 242 15.99 -7.45 -4.83
C THR A 242 15.66 -6.98 -3.42
N LEU A 243 14.69 -7.63 -2.77
CA LEU A 243 14.40 -7.38 -1.36
C LEU A 243 15.64 -7.57 -0.48
N GLU A 244 16.39 -8.65 -0.68
CA GLU A 244 17.61 -8.93 0.08
C GLU A 244 18.64 -7.81 -0.07
N GLU A 245 18.87 -7.33 -1.30
CA GLU A 245 19.79 -6.23 -1.56
C GLU A 245 19.30 -4.92 -0.92
N ALA A 246 17.99 -4.64 -0.95
CA ALA A 246 17.41 -3.51 -0.25
C ALA A 246 17.65 -3.61 1.27
N MET A 247 17.38 -4.78 1.87
CA MET A 247 17.58 -5.03 3.30
C MET A 247 19.04 -4.85 3.73
N ARG A 248 20.02 -5.30 2.92
CA ARG A 248 21.45 -5.03 3.17
C ARG A 248 21.76 -3.54 3.18
N ARG A 249 21.23 -2.77 2.22
CA ARG A 249 21.42 -1.30 2.17
C ARG A 249 20.80 -0.59 3.36
N PHE A 250 19.76 -1.19 3.95
CA PHE A 250 19.09 -0.71 5.14
C PHE A 250 19.77 -1.18 6.45
N ASN A 251 20.84 -1.98 6.36
CA ASN A 251 21.48 -2.64 7.50
C ASN A 251 20.50 -3.48 8.33
N LEU A 252 19.63 -4.25 7.67
CA LEU A 252 18.65 -5.13 8.32
C LEU A 252 19.09 -6.60 8.35
N VAL A 253 20.14 -6.94 7.62
CA VAL A 253 20.74 -8.28 7.50
C VAL A 253 22.26 -8.19 7.44
#